data_AF-A0A166DMD4-F1
#
_entry.id   AF-A0A166DMD4-F1
#
_cell.length_a   1.000
_cell.length_b   1.000
_cell.length_c   1.000
_cell.angle_alpha   90.00
_cell.angle_beta   90.00
_cell.angle_gamma   90.00
#
_symmetry.space_group_name_H-M   'P 1'
#
loop_
_entity.id
_entity.type
_entity.pdbx_description
1 polymer ?
#
loop_
_entity_poly.entity_id
_entity_poly.type
_entity_poly.pdbx_seq_one_letter_code
_entity_poly.pdbx_strand_id
1 'polypeptide(L)' 'QEVADALGVHRNTVLNYMKTYGIEREYSVISDAQLDALVQEFRRDRPDSGHRYVHGFVRDRGFLVQ' A
#
# COMPACT_ATOMS: atom_id res chain seq x y z
N GLN A 1 -2.75 10.92 4.82
CA GLN A 1 -2.67 11.92 5.90
C GLN A 1 -2.17 13.22 5.29
N GLU A 2 -1.06 13.19 4.56
CA GLU A 2 -0.48 14.33 3.82
C GLU A 2 -1.48 15.24 3.07
N VAL A 3 -2.38 14.70 2.26
CA VAL A 3 -3.40 15.52 1.54
C VAL A 3 -4.37 16.21 2.49
N ALA A 4 -4.77 15.54 3.56
CA ALA A 4 -5.69 16.10 4.55
C ALA A 4 -5.03 17.22 5.36
N ASP A 5 -3.77 17.01 5.74
CA ASP A 5 -2.97 18.00 6.47
C ASP A 5 -2.67 19.23 5.61
N ALA A 6 -2.29 19.04 4.34
CA ALA A 6 -2.04 20.12 3.39
C ALA A 6 -3.28 20.98 3.11
N LEU A 7 -4.47 20.38 3.15
CA LEU A 7 -5.75 21.07 2.94
C LEU A 7 -6.38 21.58 4.24
N GLY A 8 -5.82 21.26 5.41
CA GLY A 8 -6.38 21.63 6.71
C GLY A 8 -7.74 21.00 7.01
N VAL A 9 -8.05 19.85 6.40
CA VAL A 9 -9.34 19.16 6.55
C VAL A 9 -9.18 17.80 7.20
N HIS A 10 -10.26 17.26 7.77
CA HIS A 10 -10.25 15.91 8.30
C HIS A 10 -10.09 14.88 7.17
N ARG A 11 -9.37 13.77 7.43
CA ARG A 11 -9.13 12.70 6.43
C ARG A 11 -10.41 12.16 5.79
N ASN A 12 -11.51 12.11 6.54
CA ASN A 12 -12.79 11.60 6.03
C ASN A 12 -13.40 12.56 5.01
N THR A 13 -13.15 13.87 5.12
CA THR A 13 -13.55 14.85 4.11
C THR A 13 -12.85 14.55 2.79
N VAL A 14 -11.52 14.36 2.83
CA VAL A 14 -10.75 13.97 1.63
C VAL A 14 -11.28 12.67 1.03
N LEU A 15 -11.49 11.63 1.85
CA LEU A 15 -12.02 10.34 1.39
C LEU A 15 -13.41 10.46 0.77
N ASN A 16 -14.28 11.28 1.35
CA ASN A 16 -15.62 11.51 0.81
C ASN A 16 -15.56 12.19 -0.56
N TYR A 17 -14.74 13.23 -0.69
CA TYR A 17 -14.53 13.91 -1.97
C TYR A 17 -13.88 12.98 -3.01
N MET A 18 -12.84 12.24 -2.63
CA MET A 18 -12.23 11.23 -3.52
C MET A 18 -13.28 10.26 -4.05
N LYS A 19 -14.16 9.75 -3.18
CA LYS A 19 -15.28 8.89 -3.60
C LYS A 19 -16.27 9.62 -4.53
N THR A 20 -16.66 10.85 -4.22
CA THR A 20 -17.56 11.66 -5.06
C THR A 20 -17.00 11.90 -6.47
N TYR A 21 -15.70 12.08 -6.58
CA TYR A 21 -15.02 12.34 -7.85
C TYR A 21 -14.43 11.08 -8.51
N GLY A 22 -14.69 9.88 -7.97
CA GLY A 22 -14.20 8.62 -8.53
C GLY A 22 -12.67 8.44 -8.45
N ILE A 23 -12.02 9.12 -7.52
CA ILE A 23 -10.58 8.99 -7.27
C ILE A 23 -10.37 7.79 -6.35
N GLU A 24 -10.02 6.65 -6.92
CA GLU A 24 -9.76 5.41 -6.19
C GLU A 24 -8.27 5.13 -6.07
N ARG A 25 -7.91 4.23 -5.15
CA ARG A 25 -6.56 3.67 -5.09
C ARG A 25 -6.50 2.50 -6.05
N GLU A 26 -5.59 2.57 -7.02
CA GLU A 26 -5.35 1.47 -7.95
C GLU A 26 -4.34 0.48 -7.36
N TYR A 27 -4.70 -0.80 -7.35
CA TYR A 27 -3.75 -1.86 -7.04
C TYR A 27 -2.75 -2.00 -8.18
N SER A 28 -1.51 -2.34 -7.82
CA SER A 28 -0.47 -2.58 -8.80
C SER A 28 -0.77 -3.83 -9.60
N VAL A 29 -0.56 -3.75 -10.92
CA VAL A 29 -0.58 -4.93 -11.80
C VAL A 29 0.74 -5.68 -11.60
N ILE A 30 0.73 -6.62 -10.66
CA ILE A 30 1.86 -7.49 -10.34
C ILE A 30 1.40 -8.95 -10.48
N SER A 31 2.25 -9.79 -11.07
CA SER A 31 1.97 -11.23 -11.15
C SER A 31 2.25 -11.94 -9.83
N ASP A 32 1.60 -13.07 -9.61
CA ASP A 32 1.83 -13.92 -8.43
C ASP A 32 3.31 -14.30 -8.29
N ALA A 33 3.99 -14.61 -9.40
CA ALA A 33 5.42 -14.94 -9.39
C ALA A 33 6.30 -13.76 -8.93
N GLN A 34 5.94 -12.53 -9.32
CA GLN A 34 6.65 -11.34 -8.84
C GLN A 34 6.36 -11.07 -7.37
N LEU A 35 5.10 -11.26 -6.93
CA LEU A 35 4.73 -11.13 -5.53
C LEU A 35 5.48 -12.17 -4.66
N ASP A 36 5.51 -13.42 -5.09
CA ASP A 36 6.25 -14.49 -4.41
C ASP A 36 7.73 -14.17 -4.28
N ALA A 37 8.36 -13.63 -5.33
CA ALA A 37 9.75 -13.20 -5.28
C ALA A 37 9.98 -12.13 -4.20
N LEU A 38 9.07 -11.15 -4.08
CA LEU A 38 9.12 -10.12 -3.03
C LEU A 38 8.92 -10.71 -1.64
N VAL A 39 8.02 -11.66 -1.48
CA VAL A 39 7.78 -12.34 -0.20
C VAL A 39 9.00 -13.18 0.20
N GLN A 40 9.63 -13.88 -0.75
CA GLN A 40 10.85 -14.64 -0.51
C GLN A 40 12.02 -13.73 -0.14
N GLU A 41 12.18 -12.60 -0.82
CA GLU A 41 13.16 -11.58 -0.48
C GLU A 41 12.95 -11.09 0.96
N PHE A 42 11.71 -10.74 1.32
CA PHE A 42 11.37 -10.31 2.67
C PHE A 42 11.75 -11.35 3.73
N ARG A 43 11.39 -12.62 3.52
CA ARG A 43 11.67 -13.71 4.46
C ARG A 43 13.16 -13.98 4.63
N ARG A 44 13.95 -13.83 3.56
CA ARG A 44 15.41 -13.97 3.63
C ARG A 44 16.02 -12.84 4.45
N ASP A 45 15.57 -11.61 4.24
CA ASP A 45 16.12 -10.44 4.92
C ASP A 45 15.63 -10.32 6.37
N ARG A 46 14.43 -10.83 6.68
CA ARG A 46 13.76 -10.72 7.98
C ARG A 46 13.02 -12.01 8.35
N PRO A 47 13.75 -13.11 8.65
CA PRO A 47 13.16 -14.43 8.88
C PRO A 47 12.19 -14.49 10.08
N ASP A 48 12.44 -13.68 11.11
CA ASP A 48 11.62 -13.66 12.34
C ASP A 48 10.44 -12.69 12.26
N SER A 49 10.28 -11.96 11.14
CA SER A 49 9.20 -10.98 11.00
C SER A 49 7.91 -11.62 10.51
N GLY A 50 6.82 -11.31 11.20
CA GLY A 50 5.49 -11.81 10.84
C GLY A 50 5.00 -11.27 9.49
N HIS A 51 4.13 -12.03 8.85
CA HIS A 51 3.47 -11.70 7.58
C HIS A 51 2.87 -10.28 7.51
N ARG A 52 2.45 -9.69 8.64
CA ARG A 52 1.96 -8.29 8.71
C ARG A 52 2.93 -7.27 8.11
N TYR A 53 4.23 -7.54 8.20
CA TYR A 53 5.28 -6.64 7.69
C TYR A 53 5.56 -6.83 6.19
N VAL A 54 5.10 -7.92 5.59
CA VAL A 54 5.21 -8.16 4.14
C VAL A 54 4.48 -7.08 3.36
N HIS A 55 3.27 -6.71 3.79
CA HIS A 55 2.47 -5.68 3.11
C HIS A 55 3.20 -4.32 3.08
N GLY A 56 3.83 -3.95 4.20
CA GLY A 56 4.67 -2.76 4.29
C GLY A 56 5.90 -2.82 3.40
N PHE A 57 6.57 -3.97 3.34
CA PHE A 57 7.74 -4.19 2.50
C PHE A 57 7.44 -4.16 0.99
N VAL A 58 6.31 -4.74 0.59
CA VAL A 58 5.83 -4.71 -0.80
C VAL A 58 5.47 -3.27 -1.19
N ARG A 59 4.85 -2.52 -0.27
CA ARG A 59 4.53 -1.10 -0.46
C ARG A 59 5.76 -0.21 -0.58
N ASP A 60 6.80 -0.46 0.23
CA ASP A 60 8.08 0.26 0.16
C ASP A 60 8.77 0.10 -1.21
N ARG A 61 8.52 -1.03 -1.89
CA ARG A 61 8.96 -1.29 -3.27
C ARG A 61 8.02 -0.70 -4.34
N GLY A 62 7.02 0.08 -3.93
CA GLY A 62 6.10 0.78 -4.83
C GLY A 62 4.88 -0.03 -5.27
N PHE A 63 4.65 -1.22 -4.70
CA PHE A 63 3.52 -2.06 -5.06
C PHE A 63 2.38 -1.95 -4.03
N LEU A 64 1.18 -1.62 -4.50
CA LEU A 64 -0.04 -1.71 -3.71
C LEU A 64 -0.73 -3.03 -4.03
N VAL A 65 -0.83 -3.93 -3.05
CA VAL A 65 -1.44 -5.26 -3.20
C VAL A 65 -2.63 -5.43 -2.25
N GLN A 66 -3.57 -6.31 -2.63
CA GLN A 66 -4.80 -6.59 -1.87
C GLN A 66 -4.57 -7.62 -0.74
#